data_AF-A0A9D3W5P9-F1
#
_entry.id   AF-A0A9D3W5P9-F1
#
_cell.length_a   1.000
_cell.length_b   1.000
_cell.length_c   1.000
_cell.angle_alpha   90.00
_cell.angle_beta   90.00
_cell.angle_gamma   90.00
#
_symmetry.space_group_name_H-M   'P 1'
#
loop_
_entity.id
_entity.type
_entity.pdbx_description
1 polymer ?
#
loop_
_entity_poly.entity_id
_entity_poly.type
_entity_poly.pdbx_seq_one_letter_code
_entity_poly.pdbx_strand_id
1 'polypeptide(L)'
;MEASFFALFITFIFFTTRFVVALNRYTKKRSHQLPPGPPTIPFFGNLLWMLIKSFSRSKPLIVIANHSVAYQALIDNSVIFAGRPQAMATDKFLSCEQHNISSAFYSPTWLQLRRNLTYNILHTSRIKSFACARKWALDALINRLKSHSSSYEYHYTEIREHIQHALYNKKIQEIKDLQRRLQLSFDEFKVLNLFPSLGKFVFHKRWEKLRQLRQDQEKLMVPLIKARKAMREGKNEKDEPFLPYVDTLFDLQLKEENRKLEERKL
;
A
#
# COMPACT_ATOMS: atom_id res chain seq x y z
N MET A 1 -14.80 19.03 -61.13
CA MET A 1 -14.14 18.74 -59.83
C MET A 1 -15.05 19.01 -58.65
N GLU A 2 -15.89 20.05 -58.65
CA GLU A 2 -16.70 20.42 -57.47
C GLU A 2 -17.76 19.39 -57.06
N ALA A 3 -18.47 18.77 -58.01
CA ALA A 3 -19.52 17.79 -57.71
C ALA A 3 -19.01 16.56 -56.90
N SER A 4 -17.77 16.15 -57.14
CA SER A 4 -17.12 15.04 -56.42
C SER A 4 -16.80 15.40 -54.96
N PHE A 5 -16.43 16.65 -54.69
CA PHE A 5 -16.18 17.14 -53.33
C PHE A 5 -17.48 17.20 -52.51
N PHE A 6 -18.58 17.67 -53.12
CA PHE A 6 -19.89 17.69 -52.45
C PHE A 6 -20.38 16.28 -52.09
N ALA A 7 -20.18 15.28 -52.96
CA ALA A 7 -20.54 13.90 -52.68
C ALA A 7 -19.73 13.28 -51.53
N LEU A 8 -18.42 13.57 -51.45
CA LEU A 8 -17.58 13.11 -50.34
C LEU A 8 -17.96 13.78 -49.01
N PHE A 9 -18.34 15.05 -49.04
CA PHE A 9 -18.78 15.77 -47.85
C PHE A 9 -20.10 15.21 -47.28
N ILE A 10 -21.08 14.92 -48.14
CA ILE A 10 -22.37 14.35 -47.73
C ILE A 10 -22.20 12.94 -47.14
N THR A 11 -21.37 12.10 -47.77
CA THR A 11 -21.09 10.76 -47.23
C THR A 11 -20.36 10.83 -45.88
N PHE A 12 -19.43 11.77 -45.71
CA PHE A 12 -18.79 12.03 -44.41
C PHE A 12 -19.78 12.45 -43.32
N ILE A 13 -20.72 13.36 -43.61
CA ILE A 13 -21.78 13.75 -42.66
C ILE A 13 -22.68 12.55 -42.31
N PHE A 14 -23.02 11.72 -43.29
CA PHE A 14 -23.85 10.54 -43.04
C PHE A 14 -23.15 9.51 -42.16
N PHE A 15 -21.86 9.26 -42.39
CA PHE A 15 -21.07 8.34 -41.56
C PHE A 15 -20.86 8.89 -40.15
N THR A 16 -20.57 10.19 -39.99
CA THR A 16 -20.37 10.81 -38.67
C THR A 16 -21.65 10.83 -37.85
N THR A 17 -22.80 11.15 -38.46
CA THR A 17 -24.10 11.09 -37.76
C THR A 17 -24.47 9.67 -37.35
N ARG A 18 -24.31 8.68 -38.25
CA ARG A 18 -24.50 7.26 -37.92
C ARG A 18 -23.55 6.79 -36.81
N PHE A 19 -22.30 7.23 -36.84
CA PHE A 19 -21.30 6.93 -35.82
C PHE A 19 -21.68 7.53 -34.46
N VAL A 20 -22.09 8.81 -34.41
CA VAL A 20 -22.54 9.48 -33.17
C VAL A 20 -23.79 8.82 -32.60
N VAL A 21 -24.76 8.45 -33.43
CA VAL A 21 -25.98 7.74 -32.99
C VAL A 21 -25.64 6.34 -32.46
N ALA A 22 -24.75 5.61 -33.14
CA ALA A 22 -24.26 4.32 -32.66
C ALA A 22 -23.54 4.45 -31.31
N LEU A 23 -22.73 5.50 -31.14
CA LEU A 23 -22.10 5.87 -29.88
C LEU A 23 -23.11 6.03 -28.75
N ASN A 24 -24.13 6.85 -28.99
CA ASN A 24 -25.12 7.21 -27.98
C ASN A 24 -25.97 6.00 -27.58
N ARG A 25 -26.29 5.10 -28.52
CA ARG A 25 -26.97 3.84 -28.22
C ARG A 25 -26.09 2.89 -27.42
N TYR A 26 -24.80 2.81 -27.77
CA TYR A 26 -23.83 1.97 -27.06
C TYR A 26 -23.62 2.43 -25.61
N THR A 27 -23.52 3.74 -25.37
CA THR A 27 -23.35 4.30 -24.02
C THR A 27 -24.59 4.12 -23.16
N LYS A 28 -25.81 4.35 -23.69
CA LYS A 28 -27.06 4.14 -22.94
C LYS A 28 -27.26 2.69 -22.48
N LYS A 29 -26.92 1.70 -23.32
CA LYS A 29 -27.11 0.28 -22.97
C LYS A 29 -26.28 -0.18 -21.76
N ARG A 30 -25.13 0.47 -21.49
CA ARG A 30 -24.28 0.17 -20.32
C ARG A 30 -24.71 0.83 -19.01
N SER A 31 -25.62 1.81 -19.07
CA SER A 31 -26.01 2.63 -17.91
C SER A 31 -26.82 1.89 -16.85
N HIS A 32 -27.51 0.79 -17.19
CA HIS A 32 -28.49 0.18 -16.28
C HIS A 32 -27.91 -0.82 -15.27
N GLN A 33 -26.63 -1.20 -15.39
CA GLN A 33 -26.02 -2.23 -14.53
C GLN A 33 -24.72 -1.76 -13.85
N LEU A 34 -24.29 -0.52 -14.08
CA LEU A 34 -23.04 0.01 -13.56
C LEU A 34 -23.32 1.22 -12.67
N PRO A 35 -22.50 1.46 -11.63
CA PRO A 35 -22.58 2.68 -10.85
C PRO A 35 -22.39 3.90 -11.77
N PRO A 36 -23.01 5.04 -11.46
CA PRO A 36 -22.87 6.25 -12.25
C PRO A 36 -21.39 6.65 -12.33
N GLY A 37 -20.93 7.01 -13.53
CA GLY A 37 -19.55 7.37 -13.79
C GLY A 37 -19.42 8.36 -14.94
N PRO A 38 -18.26 8.99 -15.10
CA PRO A 38 -18.04 9.92 -16.20
C PRO A 38 -18.24 9.21 -17.55
N PRO A 39 -18.84 9.88 -18.55
CA PRO A 39 -19.09 9.27 -19.86
C PRO A 39 -17.76 8.88 -20.52
N THR A 40 -17.64 7.63 -20.96
CA THR A 40 -16.46 7.13 -21.66
C THR A 40 -16.52 7.51 -23.14
N ILE A 41 -15.53 8.25 -23.64
CA ILE A 41 -15.39 8.51 -25.08
C ILE A 41 -14.86 7.22 -25.73
N PRO A 42 -15.46 6.68 -26.80
CA PRO A 42 -14.93 5.53 -27.51
C PRO A 42 -13.61 5.87 -28.21
N PHE A 43 -12.74 4.87 -28.35
CA PHE A 43 -11.34 4.95 -28.82
C PHE A 43 -10.36 5.65 -27.88
N PHE A 44 -10.72 6.79 -27.27
CA PHE A 44 -9.87 7.47 -26.27
C PHE A 44 -10.20 7.10 -24.82
N GLY A 45 -11.25 6.32 -24.57
CA GLY A 45 -11.61 5.82 -23.24
C GLY A 45 -11.58 6.89 -22.14
N ASN A 46 -11.11 6.48 -20.96
CA ASN A 46 -10.85 7.37 -19.83
C ASN A 46 -9.45 8.03 -19.92
N LEU A 47 -8.81 8.06 -21.10
CA LEU A 47 -7.40 8.44 -21.26
C LEU A 47 -7.12 9.87 -20.80
N LEU A 48 -8.03 10.82 -21.08
CA LEU A 48 -7.93 12.19 -20.57
C LEU A 48 -7.95 12.22 -19.04
N TRP A 49 -8.79 11.39 -18.42
CA TRP A 49 -8.86 11.25 -16.97
C TRP A 49 -7.64 10.50 -16.39
N MET A 50 -7.10 9.50 -17.12
CA MET A 50 -5.85 8.80 -16.78
C MET A 50 -4.66 9.76 -16.77
N LEU A 51 -4.60 10.68 -17.73
CA LEU A 51 -3.56 11.71 -17.81
C LEU A 51 -3.68 12.74 -16.68
N ILE A 52 -4.90 13.16 -16.33
CA ILE A 52 -5.14 14.17 -15.28
C ILE A 52 -4.90 13.62 -13.87
N LYS A 53 -5.09 12.32 -13.62
CA LYS A 53 -5.08 11.76 -12.25
C LYS A 53 -4.02 10.70 -11.94
N SER A 54 -3.00 10.53 -12.79
CA SER A 54 -1.86 9.61 -12.52
C SER A 54 -2.33 8.23 -12.01
N PHE A 55 -3.41 7.74 -12.62
CA PHE A 55 -4.05 6.49 -12.25
C PHE A 55 -3.88 5.52 -13.40
N SER A 56 -2.70 4.90 -13.45
CA SER A 56 -2.37 3.79 -14.36
C SER A 56 -3.19 2.54 -14.03
N ARG A 57 -4.51 2.60 -14.10
CA ARG A 57 -5.36 1.40 -13.96
C ARG A 57 -6.23 1.24 -15.18
N SER A 58 -5.91 0.21 -15.96
CA SER A 58 -6.78 -0.38 -16.99
C SER A 58 -8.05 -1.04 -16.40
N LYS A 59 -8.25 -0.98 -15.08
CA LYS A 59 -9.38 -1.53 -14.35
C LYS A 59 -10.29 -0.40 -13.85
N PRO A 60 -11.63 -0.55 -13.93
CA PRO A 60 -12.56 0.46 -13.45
C PRO A 60 -12.37 0.70 -11.95
N LEU A 61 -12.32 1.98 -11.55
CA LEU A 61 -12.32 2.38 -10.15
C LEU A 61 -13.75 2.67 -9.72
N ILE A 62 -14.26 1.88 -8.77
CA ILE A 62 -15.57 2.11 -8.15
C ILE A 62 -15.32 2.76 -6.79
N VAL A 63 -15.92 3.94 -6.58
CA VAL A 63 -15.84 4.66 -5.30
C VAL A 63 -17.16 4.48 -4.57
N ILE A 64 -17.12 3.85 -3.40
CA ILE A 64 -18.28 3.68 -2.53
C ILE A 64 -18.21 4.77 -1.47
N ALA A 65 -19.13 5.73 -1.53
CA ALA A 65 -19.23 6.83 -0.55
C ALA A 65 -20.47 6.72 0.34
N ASN A 66 -21.40 5.79 0.04
CA ASN A 66 -22.63 5.62 0.80
C ASN A 66 -22.45 4.58 1.92
N HIS A 67 -22.94 4.88 3.12
CA HIS A 67 -22.87 4.01 4.29
C HIS A 67 -23.52 2.62 4.05
N SER A 68 -24.74 2.56 3.51
CA SER A 68 -25.45 1.27 3.35
C SER A 68 -24.71 0.34 2.39
N VAL A 69 -24.21 0.90 1.28
CA VAL A 69 -23.41 0.17 0.29
C VAL A 69 -22.05 -0.24 0.88
N ALA A 70 -21.42 0.63 1.68
CA ALA A 70 -20.16 0.31 2.36
C ALA A 70 -20.36 -0.83 3.37
N TYR A 71 -21.45 -0.83 4.13
CA TYR A 71 -21.80 -1.93 5.04
C TYR A 71 -22.01 -3.24 4.28
N GLN A 72 -22.80 -3.23 3.21
CA GLN A 72 -23.01 -4.42 2.37
C GLN A 72 -21.72 -4.96 1.76
N ALA A 73 -20.80 -4.08 1.33
CA ALA A 73 -19.53 -4.49 0.74
C ALA A 73 -18.55 -5.01 1.80
N LEU A 74 -18.39 -4.31 2.92
CA LEU A 74 -17.34 -4.58 3.92
C LEU A 74 -17.76 -5.57 5.00
N ILE A 75 -19.06 -5.73 5.27
CA ILE A 75 -19.61 -6.62 6.29
C ILE A 75 -20.29 -7.82 5.63
N ASP A 76 -21.42 -7.60 4.94
CA ASP A 76 -22.24 -8.70 4.39
C ASP A 76 -21.48 -9.52 3.34
N ASN A 77 -20.73 -8.84 2.46
CA ASN A 77 -19.94 -9.44 1.38
C ASN A 77 -18.43 -9.36 1.63
N SER A 78 -18.03 -9.31 2.90
CA SER A 78 -16.64 -9.06 3.31
C SER A 78 -15.61 -9.96 2.64
N VAL A 79 -15.92 -11.24 2.41
CA VAL A 79 -15.01 -12.21 1.77
C VAL A 79 -14.72 -11.83 0.30
N ILE A 80 -15.74 -11.35 -0.42
CA ILE A 80 -15.62 -10.96 -1.84
C ILE A 80 -14.77 -9.68 -1.96
N PHE A 81 -15.00 -8.71 -1.06
CA PHE A 81 -14.28 -7.44 -1.05
C PHE A 81 -12.98 -7.44 -0.24
N ALA A 82 -12.61 -8.56 0.38
CA ALA A 82 -11.35 -8.68 1.12
C ALA A 82 -10.13 -8.64 0.20
N GLY A 83 -10.28 -9.00 -1.08
CA GLY A 83 -9.19 -9.02 -2.06
C GLY A 83 -8.55 -7.66 -2.28
N ARG A 84 -7.22 -7.60 -2.25
CA ARG A 84 -6.46 -6.41 -2.67
C ARG A 84 -6.19 -6.47 -4.18
N PRO A 85 -6.13 -5.31 -4.85
CA PRO A 85 -5.69 -5.28 -6.24
C PRO A 85 -4.26 -5.80 -6.41
N GLN A 86 -3.98 -6.39 -7.57
CA GLN A 86 -2.62 -6.74 -7.95
C GLN A 86 -1.73 -5.50 -7.99
N ALA A 87 -0.60 -5.58 -7.29
CA ALA A 87 0.43 -4.56 -7.31
C ALA A 87 1.14 -4.56 -8.67
N MET A 88 1.61 -3.36 -9.05
CA MET A 88 2.40 -3.18 -10.25
C MET A 88 3.80 -3.78 -10.07
N ALA A 89 4.57 -3.90 -11.15
CA ALA A 89 5.87 -4.56 -11.12
C ALA A 89 6.84 -3.88 -10.12
N THR A 90 6.84 -2.55 -10.05
CA THR A 90 7.67 -1.79 -9.08
C THR A 90 7.27 -2.08 -7.63
N ASP A 91 5.97 -2.11 -7.37
CA ASP A 91 5.44 -2.30 -6.01
C ASP A 91 5.65 -3.73 -5.55
N LYS A 92 5.50 -4.71 -6.45
CA LYS A 92 5.86 -6.12 -6.20
C LYS A 92 7.33 -6.26 -5.86
N PHE A 93 8.22 -5.60 -6.60
CA PHE A 93 9.65 -5.61 -6.32
C PHE A 93 9.97 -5.06 -4.92
N LEU A 94 9.35 -3.94 -4.53
CA LEU A 94 9.57 -3.35 -3.19
C LEU A 94 8.94 -4.16 -2.05
N SER A 95 7.76 -4.76 -2.29
CA SER A 95 6.96 -5.44 -1.28
C SER A 95 7.16 -6.96 -1.21
N CYS A 96 8.23 -7.48 -1.84
CA CYS A 96 8.48 -8.92 -1.97
C CYS A 96 7.26 -9.67 -2.50
N GLU A 97 6.77 -9.33 -3.69
CA GLU A 97 5.58 -9.93 -4.31
C GLU A 97 4.30 -9.81 -3.46
N GLN A 98 4.13 -8.69 -2.74
CA GLN A 98 3.00 -8.44 -1.83
C GLN A 98 2.87 -9.48 -0.69
N HIS A 99 3.97 -10.05 -0.19
CA HIS A 99 3.93 -10.97 0.97
C HIS A 99 3.79 -10.22 2.30
N ASN A 100 2.69 -9.51 2.50
CA ASN A 100 2.44 -8.73 3.72
C ASN A 100 0.94 -8.65 4.08
N ILE A 101 0.60 -8.15 5.27
CA ILE A 101 -0.80 -8.12 5.73
C ILE A 101 -1.61 -6.99 5.08
N SER A 102 -0.98 -5.90 4.63
CA SER A 102 -1.67 -4.70 4.18
C SER A 102 -2.12 -4.77 2.71
N SER A 103 -1.26 -5.29 1.84
CA SER A 103 -1.43 -5.31 0.38
C SER A 103 -1.48 -6.70 -0.25
N ALA A 104 -1.25 -7.79 0.48
CA ALA A 104 -1.44 -9.14 -0.08
C ALA A 104 -2.89 -9.39 -0.52
N PHE A 105 -3.02 -10.32 -1.45
CA PHE A 105 -4.31 -10.87 -1.82
C PHE A 105 -4.93 -11.66 -0.67
N TYR A 106 -6.25 -11.79 -0.71
CA TYR A 106 -6.95 -12.71 0.19
C TYR A 106 -6.57 -14.15 -0.19
N SER A 107 -5.65 -14.74 0.57
CA SER A 107 -5.14 -16.10 0.37
C SER A 107 -4.97 -16.81 1.73
N PRO A 108 -4.83 -18.15 1.75
CA PRO A 108 -4.44 -18.90 2.94
C PRO A 108 -3.23 -18.30 3.68
N THR A 109 -2.19 -17.88 2.94
CA THR A 109 -1.01 -17.21 3.51
C THR A 109 -1.38 -15.91 4.22
N TRP A 110 -2.19 -15.04 3.60
CA TRP A 110 -2.62 -13.78 4.23
C TRP A 110 -3.47 -14.04 5.49
N LEU A 111 -4.38 -15.01 5.44
CA LEU A 111 -5.19 -15.41 6.60
C LEU A 111 -4.31 -15.89 7.76
N GLN A 112 -3.28 -16.68 7.45
CA GLN A 112 -2.34 -17.20 8.44
C GLN A 112 -1.53 -16.08 9.10
N LEU A 113 -0.99 -15.14 8.32
CA LEU A 113 -0.29 -13.97 8.84
C LEU A 113 -1.22 -13.11 9.73
N ARG A 114 -2.45 -12.86 9.27
CA ARG A 114 -3.43 -12.07 10.04
C ARG A 114 -3.84 -12.76 11.34
N ARG A 115 -4.05 -14.08 11.32
CA ARG A 115 -4.33 -14.87 12.53
C ARG A 115 -3.15 -14.84 13.50
N ASN A 116 -1.92 -14.99 13.01
CA ASN A 116 -0.70 -14.91 13.82
C ASN A 116 -0.58 -13.53 14.50
N LEU A 117 -0.75 -12.44 13.75
CA LEU A 117 -0.75 -11.08 14.30
C LEU A 117 -1.86 -10.87 15.34
N THR A 118 -3.08 -11.29 15.01
CA THR A 118 -4.24 -11.09 15.89
C THR A 118 -4.07 -11.86 17.19
N TYR A 119 -3.71 -13.13 17.12
CA TYR A 119 -3.59 -14.01 18.29
C TYR A 119 -2.43 -13.62 19.21
N ASN A 120 -1.25 -13.33 18.64
CA ASN A 120 -0.05 -13.11 19.43
C ASN A 120 0.12 -11.67 19.91
N ILE A 121 -0.40 -10.68 19.17
CA ILE A 121 -0.11 -9.26 19.44
C ILE A 121 -1.38 -8.47 19.77
N LEU A 122 -2.42 -8.58 18.94
CA LEU A 122 -3.60 -7.69 19.04
C LEU A 122 -4.72 -8.24 19.95
N HIS A 123 -4.63 -9.49 20.39
CA HIS A 123 -5.65 -10.11 21.23
C HIS A 123 -5.70 -9.44 22.61
N THR A 124 -6.91 -9.26 23.16
CA THR A 124 -7.14 -8.56 24.43
C THR A 124 -6.33 -9.14 25.60
N SER A 125 -6.12 -10.46 25.62
CA SER A 125 -5.30 -11.10 26.66
C SER A 125 -3.82 -10.69 26.61
N ARG A 126 -3.31 -10.26 25.44
CA ARG A 126 -1.93 -9.83 25.23
C ARG A 126 -1.74 -8.33 25.49
N ILE A 127 -2.81 -7.53 25.51
CA ILE A 127 -2.71 -6.08 25.77
C ILE A 127 -2.01 -5.80 27.11
N LYS A 128 -2.21 -6.64 28.14
CA LYS A 128 -1.56 -6.48 29.44
C LYS A 128 -0.05 -6.74 29.42
N SER A 129 0.48 -7.62 28.55
CA SER A 129 1.94 -7.88 28.50
C SER A 129 2.73 -6.67 28.02
N PHE A 130 2.13 -5.83 27.16
CA PHE A 130 2.74 -4.58 26.70
C PHE A 130 2.60 -3.41 27.70
N ALA A 131 2.06 -3.63 28.91
CA ALA A 131 1.86 -2.56 29.88
C ALA A 131 3.16 -1.86 30.29
N CYS A 132 4.24 -2.63 30.50
CA CYS A 132 5.55 -2.08 30.84
C CYS A 132 6.08 -1.17 29.73
N ALA A 133 6.03 -1.63 28.47
CA ALA A 133 6.46 -0.84 27.32
C ALA A 133 5.63 0.45 27.15
N ARG A 134 4.30 0.39 27.35
CA ARG A 134 3.43 1.58 27.31
C ARG A 134 3.75 2.56 28.43
N LYS A 135 3.98 2.07 29.65
CA LYS A 135 4.35 2.91 30.79
C LYS A 135 5.68 3.60 30.53
N TRP A 136 6.69 2.87 30.07
CA TRP A 136 7.98 3.42 29.71
C TRP A 136 7.86 4.53 28.65
N ALA A 137 7.09 4.29 27.58
CA ALA A 137 6.87 5.29 26.53
C ALA A 137 6.15 6.55 27.06
N LEU A 138 5.18 6.38 27.96
CA LEU A 138 4.48 7.48 28.60
C LEU A 138 5.41 8.29 29.53
N ASP A 139 6.19 7.60 30.36
CA ASP A 139 7.16 8.24 31.26
C ASP A 139 8.21 9.02 30.46
N ALA A 140 8.71 8.45 29.37
CA ALA A 140 9.63 9.12 28.44
C ALA A 140 9.00 10.38 27.82
N LEU A 141 7.73 10.31 27.40
CA LEU A 141 7.00 11.44 26.87
C LEU A 141 6.83 12.55 27.91
N ILE A 142 6.36 12.20 29.12
CA ILE A 142 6.14 13.15 30.21
C ILE A 142 7.44 13.83 30.60
N ASN A 143 8.53 13.08 30.78
CA ASN A 143 9.82 13.64 31.15
C ASN A 143 10.33 14.64 30.11
N ARG A 144 10.14 14.34 28.82
CA ARG A 144 10.49 15.27 27.75
C ARG A 144 9.63 16.54 27.77
N LEU A 145 8.31 16.40 27.91
CA LEU A 145 7.42 17.56 28.00
C LEU A 145 7.76 18.45 29.20
N LYS A 146 8.06 17.85 30.36
CA LYS A 146 8.54 18.58 31.55
C LYS A 146 9.84 19.33 31.25
N SER A 147 10.83 18.67 30.64
CA SER A 147 12.11 19.32 30.28
C SER A 147 11.93 20.50 29.32
N HIS A 148 10.94 20.43 28.43
CA HIS A 148 10.65 21.52 27.49
C HIS A 148 9.89 22.67 28.16
N SER A 149 8.99 22.36 29.09
CA SER A 149 8.21 23.34 29.85
C SER A 149 9.04 24.16 30.85
N SER A 150 10.24 23.69 31.23
CA SER A 150 11.16 24.42 32.10
C SER A 150 11.91 25.55 31.39
N SER A 151 11.74 25.70 30.08
CA SER A 151 12.19 26.89 29.34
C SER A 151 11.17 28.02 29.56
N TYR A 152 11.63 29.19 30.01
CA TYR A 152 10.80 30.34 30.40
C TYR A 152 10.03 31.03 29.24
N GLU A 153 10.04 30.44 28.05
CA GLU A 153 9.52 31.04 26.83
C GLU A 153 8.35 30.20 26.32
N TYR A 154 7.15 30.80 26.30
CA TYR A 154 5.91 30.16 25.83
C TYR A 154 6.03 29.76 24.35
N HIS A 155 6.50 28.54 24.10
CA HIS A 155 6.58 27.96 22.76
C HIS A 155 5.39 27.05 22.50
N TYR A 156 4.68 27.30 21.40
CA TYR A 156 3.78 26.31 20.82
C TYR A 156 4.61 25.08 20.45
N THR A 157 4.42 23.99 21.18
CA THR A 157 5.20 22.77 21.00
C THR A 157 4.38 21.77 20.18
N GLU A 158 4.91 21.32 19.05
CA GLU A 158 4.26 20.25 18.29
C GLU A 158 4.38 18.93 19.07
N ILE A 159 3.26 18.50 19.68
CA ILE A 159 3.15 17.27 20.46
C ILE A 159 3.57 16.05 19.63
N ARG A 160 3.36 16.11 18.30
CA ARG A 160 3.69 15.04 17.35
C ARG A 160 5.16 14.63 17.42
N GLU A 161 6.08 15.57 17.50
CA GLU A 161 7.52 15.28 17.54
C GLU A 161 7.93 14.63 18.87
N HIS A 162 7.31 15.07 19.96
CA HIS A 162 7.53 14.54 21.30
C HIS A 162 7.04 13.10 21.40
N ILE A 163 5.84 12.82 20.90
CA ILE A 163 5.27 11.46 20.83
C ILE A 163 6.16 10.57 19.95
N GLN A 164 6.56 11.05 18.78
CA GLN A 164 7.42 10.27 17.88
C GLN A 164 8.74 9.91 18.55
N HIS A 165 9.39 10.86 19.23
CA HIS A 165 10.67 10.57 19.86
C HIS A 165 10.53 9.71 21.14
N ALA A 166 9.43 9.83 21.89
CA ALA A 166 9.19 8.99 23.05
C ALA A 166 8.90 7.52 22.65
N LEU A 167 8.28 7.31 21.50
CA LEU A 167 7.97 5.99 20.97
C LEU A 167 9.12 5.36 20.17
N TYR A 168 9.97 6.18 19.56
CA TYR A 168 10.98 5.71 18.60
C TYR A 168 12.40 6.01 19.08
N ASN A 169 13.14 4.95 19.37
CA ASN A 169 14.59 5.04 19.53
C ASN A 169 15.27 5.38 18.20
N LYS A 170 16.57 5.69 18.22
CA LYS A 170 17.35 6.04 17.01
C LYS A 170 17.19 5.03 15.87
N LYS A 171 17.21 3.73 16.17
CA LYS A 171 17.01 2.65 15.17
C LYS A 171 15.61 2.66 14.58
N ILE A 172 14.57 2.90 15.39
CA ILE A 172 13.19 2.98 14.90
C ILE A 172 12.98 4.25 14.08
N GLN A 173 13.68 5.35 14.40
CA GLN A 173 13.65 6.55 13.59
C GLN A 173 14.25 6.30 12.18
N GLU A 174 15.35 5.56 12.08
CA GLU A 174 15.91 5.14 10.78
C GLU A 174 14.93 4.25 9.98
N ILE A 175 14.25 3.31 10.64
CA ILE A 175 13.18 2.48 10.02
C ILE A 175 12.06 3.37 9.48
N LYS A 176 11.60 4.32 10.30
CA LYS A 176 10.52 5.25 9.95
C LYS A 176 10.90 6.13 8.77
N ASP A 177 12.13 6.66 8.74
CA ASP A 177 12.61 7.51 7.66
C ASP A 177 12.75 6.73 6.34
N LEU A 178 13.22 5.48 6.42
CA LEU A 178 13.20 4.56 5.29
C LEU A 178 11.78 4.28 4.79
N GLN A 179 10.85 3.96 5.69
CA GLN A 179 9.45 3.69 5.33
C GLN A 179 8.77 4.92 4.71
N ARG A 180 9.07 6.12 5.21
CA ARG A 180 8.61 7.39 4.63
C ARG A 180 9.18 7.59 3.22
N ARG A 181 10.48 7.33 3.01
CA ARG A 181 11.10 7.42 1.67
C ARG A 181 10.42 6.46 0.69
N LEU A 182 10.19 5.21 1.09
CA LEU A 182 9.46 4.23 0.28
C LEU A 182 8.04 4.73 -0.08
N GLN A 183 7.32 5.28 0.91
CA GLN A 183 5.97 5.79 0.70
C GLN A 183 5.91 6.99 -0.25
N LEU A 184 6.80 7.97 -0.07
CA LEU A 184 6.84 9.17 -0.91
C LEU A 184 7.30 8.86 -2.34
N SER A 185 8.09 7.82 -2.55
CA SER A 185 8.56 7.42 -3.87
C SER A 185 7.56 6.56 -4.68
N PHE A 186 6.42 6.15 -4.10
CA PHE A 186 5.42 5.35 -4.83
C PHE A 186 4.96 6.03 -6.13
N ASP A 187 4.61 7.32 -6.07
CA ASP A 187 4.12 8.05 -7.25
C ASP A 187 5.21 8.25 -8.30
N GLU A 188 6.46 8.44 -7.88
CA GLU A 188 7.61 8.60 -8.76
C GLU A 188 7.87 7.36 -9.62
N PHE A 189 7.63 6.16 -9.06
CA PHE A 189 7.84 4.88 -9.73
C PHE A 189 6.67 4.42 -10.60
N LYS A 190 5.48 5.04 -10.49
CA LYS A 190 4.34 4.70 -11.35
C LYS A 190 4.68 4.77 -12.84
N VAL A 191 5.51 5.74 -13.25
CA VAL A 191 5.93 5.91 -14.65
C VAL A 191 6.67 4.67 -15.18
N LEU A 192 7.39 3.94 -14.32
CA LEU A 192 8.17 2.76 -14.71
C LEU A 192 7.28 1.61 -15.15
N ASN A 193 6.01 1.61 -14.74
CA ASN A 193 5.03 0.59 -15.10
C ASN A 193 4.32 0.88 -16.44
N LEU A 194 4.47 2.07 -17.03
CA LEU A 194 3.79 2.44 -18.28
C LEU A 194 4.44 1.81 -19.52
N PHE A 195 5.78 1.69 -19.54
CA PHE A 195 6.53 1.19 -20.69
C PHE A 195 7.65 0.22 -20.23
N PRO A 196 7.35 -1.08 -20.04
CA PRO A 196 8.30 -2.02 -19.42
C PRO A 196 9.60 -2.24 -20.23
N SER A 197 9.53 -2.15 -21.56
CA SER A 197 10.66 -2.38 -22.48
C SER A 197 11.53 -1.13 -22.65
N LEU A 198 10.93 0.00 -23.07
CA LEU A 198 11.66 1.27 -23.30
C LEU A 198 11.98 2.02 -22.00
N GLY A 199 11.14 1.87 -20.97
CA GLY A 199 11.28 2.59 -19.70
C GLY A 199 12.51 2.19 -18.89
N LYS A 200 13.09 1.00 -19.11
CA LYS A 200 14.36 0.60 -18.47
C LYS A 200 15.53 1.48 -18.91
N PHE A 201 15.52 1.91 -20.17
CA PHE A 201 16.55 2.77 -20.74
C PHE A 201 16.25 4.26 -20.46
N VAL A 202 15.01 4.69 -20.70
CA VAL A 202 14.61 6.10 -20.54
C VAL A 202 14.63 6.54 -19.07
N PHE A 203 14.22 5.67 -18.14
CA PHE A 203 14.11 6.01 -16.71
C PHE A 203 15.20 5.34 -15.86
N HIS A 204 16.40 5.18 -16.41
CA HIS A 204 17.51 4.47 -15.74
C HIS A 204 17.76 4.96 -14.31
N LYS A 205 17.85 6.28 -14.08
CA LYS A 205 18.06 6.88 -12.75
C LYS A 205 16.97 6.51 -11.74
N ARG A 206 15.71 6.38 -12.20
CA ARG A 206 14.59 5.97 -11.33
C ARG A 206 14.64 4.49 -11.01
N TRP A 207 15.08 3.66 -11.96
CA TRP A 207 15.35 2.23 -11.71
C TRP A 207 16.51 2.03 -10.72
N GLU A 208 17.58 2.82 -10.83
CA GLU A 208 18.67 2.81 -9.85
C GLU A 208 18.17 3.19 -8.46
N LYS A 209 17.40 4.27 -8.35
CA LYS A 209 16.78 4.71 -7.09
C LYS A 209 15.86 3.64 -6.49
N LEU A 210 15.04 2.97 -7.31
CA LEU A 210 14.18 1.87 -6.87
C LEU A 210 15.01 0.70 -6.29
N ARG A 211 16.10 0.31 -6.97
CA ARG A 211 17.01 -0.73 -6.48
C ARG A 211 17.72 -0.31 -5.20
N GLN A 212 18.18 0.93 -5.14
CA GLN A 212 18.84 1.47 -3.95
C GLN A 212 17.90 1.48 -2.74
N LEU A 213 16.64 1.88 -2.89
CA LEU A 213 15.66 1.82 -1.81
C LEU A 213 15.44 0.39 -1.29
N ARG A 214 15.40 -0.60 -2.19
CA ARG A 214 15.30 -2.01 -1.80
C ARG A 214 16.54 -2.48 -1.05
N GLN A 215 17.73 -2.09 -1.51
CA GLN A 215 18.99 -2.41 -0.83
C GLN A 215 19.09 -1.75 0.54
N ASP A 216 18.71 -0.47 0.66
CA ASP A 216 18.65 0.25 1.93
C ASP A 216 17.73 -0.47 2.92
N GLN A 217 16.57 -0.95 2.43
CA GLN A 217 15.62 -1.72 3.25
C GLN A 217 16.23 -3.02 3.76
N GLU A 218 16.89 -3.80 2.89
CA GLU A 218 17.53 -5.05 3.30
C GLU A 218 18.70 -4.81 4.25
N LYS A 219 19.54 -3.80 3.96
CA LYS A 219 20.69 -3.43 4.78
C LYS A 219 20.28 -3.01 6.19
N LEU A 220 19.12 -2.39 6.33
CA LEU A 220 18.62 -1.95 7.63
C LEU A 220 17.86 -3.06 8.38
N MET A 221 16.96 -3.78 7.70
CA MET A 221 16.06 -4.74 8.36
C MET A 221 16.72 -6.10 8.63
N VAL A 222 17.47 -6.66 7.67
CA VAL A 222 18.02 -8.02 7.77
C VAL A 222 18.96 -8.19 8.97
N PRO A 223 19.90 -7.25 9.27
CA PRO A 223 20.73 -7.38 10.46
C PRO A 223 19.94 -7.37 11.77
N LEU A 224 18.86 -6.58 11.84
CA LEU A 224 17.99 -6.53 13.03
C LEU A 224 17.24 -7.86 13.22
N ILE A 225 16.73 -8.44 12.14
CA ILE A 225 16.05 -9.74 12.15
C ILE A 225 17.02 -10.84 12.60
N LYS A 226 18.23 -10.89 12.02
CA LYS A 226 19.27 -11.86 12.38
C LYS A 226 19.73 -11.73 13.83
N ALA A 227 19.98 -10.50 14.28
CA ALA A 227 20.35 -10.24 15.67
C ALA A 227 19.25 -10.71 16.63
N ARG A 228 17.98 -10.47 16.29
CA ARG A 228 16.85 -10.94 17.10
C ARG A 228 16.75 -12.46 17.13
N LYS A 229 16.90 -13.11 15.98
CA LYS A 229 16.89 -14.58 15.87
C LYS A 229 17.97 -15.23 16.74
N ALA A 230 19.19 -14.72 16.70
CA ALA A 230 20.29 -15.19 17.55
C ALA A 230 20.01 -14.98 19.05
N MET A 231 19.41 -13.84 19.43
CA MET A 231 19.02 -13.58 20.83
C MET A 231 17.94 -14.56 21.33
N ARG A 232 17.01 -14.94 20.46
CA ARG A 232 15.94 -15.90 20.78
C ARG A 232 16.50 -17.30 21.01
N GLU A 233 17.46 -17.74 20.18
CA GLU A 233 18.08 -19.07 20.30
C GLU A 233 18.93 -19.22 21.58
N GLY A 234 19.42 -18.11 22.15
CA GLY A 234 20.25 -18.09 23.36
C GLY A 234 19.53 -17.79 24.68
N LYS A 235 18.22 -17.55 24.70
CA LYS A 235 17.45 -17.20 25.92
C LYS A 235 16.28 -18.15 26.17
N ASN A 236 15.98 -18.38 27.45
CA ASN A 236 14.73 -19.05 27.83
C ASN A 236 13.54 -18.08 27.62
N GLU A 237 12.44 -18.62 27.08
CA GLU A 237 11.21 -17.88 26.71
C GLU A 237 10.57 -17.08 27.87
N LYS A 238 11.00 -17.33 29.11
CA LYS A 238 10.45 -16.75 30.35
C LYS A 238 11.10 -15.43 30.78
N ASP A 239 12.22 -15.04 30.17
CA ASP A 239 13.00 -13.88 30.64
C ASP A 239 12.57 -12.55 30.01
N GLU A 240 11.69 -12.55 29.01
CA GLU A 240 11.21 -11.32 28.36
C GLU A 240 9.78 -10.91 28.77
N PRO A 241 9.56 -9.63 29.11
CA PRO A 241 8.28 -9.14 29.59
C PRO A 241 7.17 -9.12 28.52
N PHE A 242 7.51 -9.18 27.24
CA PHE A 242 6.56 -9.29 26.14
C PHE A 242 7.18 -10.04 24.95
N LEU A 243 6.34 -10.69 24.15
CA LEU A 243 6.74 -11.43 22.95
C LEU A 243 6.73 -10.51 21.72
N PRO A 244 7.88 -10.24 21.07
CA PRO A 244 7.92 -9.48 19.83
C PRO A 244 7.27 -10.23 18.67
N TYR A 245 6.59 -9.48 17.79
CA TYR A 245 5.92 -10.08 16.63
C TYR A 245 6.86 -10.80 15.67
N VAL A 246 8.10 -10.31 15.50
CA VAL A 246 9.08 -10.95 14.61
C VAL A 246 9.36 -12.40 15.05
N ASP A 247 9.34 -12.67 16.35
CA ASP A 247 9.59 -14.02 16.87
C ASP A 247 8.48 -14.99 16.49
N THR A 248 7.23 -14.52 16.45
CA THR A 248 6.07 -15.34 16.09
C THR A 248 6.04 -15.69 14.61
N LEU A 249 6.87 -15.03 13.80
CA LEU A 249 7.00 -15.28 12.38
C LEU A 249 8.09 -16.31 12.04
N PHE A 250 9.12 -16.49 12.88
CA PHE A 250 10.20 -17.45 12.62
C PHE A 250 9.73 -18.90 12.57
N ASP A 251 8.69 -19.24 13.34
CA ASP A 251 8.12 -20.59 13.39
C ASP A 251 6.94 -20.77 12.42
N LEU A 252 6.56 -19.70 11.72
CA LEU A 252 5.40 -19.71 10.85
C LEU A 252 5.73 -20.46 9.55
N GLN A 253 5.12 -21.63 9.36
CA GLN A 253 5.19 -22.40 8.12
C GLN A 253 4.03 -22.01 7.20
N LEU A 254 4.32 -21.47 6.02
CA LEU A 254 3.29 -21.10 5.06
C LEU A 254 2.83 -22.34 4.27
N LYS A 255 1.51 -22.56 4.25
CA LYS A 255 0.89 -23.71 3.56
C LYS A 255 1.15 -23.74 2.05
N GLU A 256 1.37 -22.59 1.42
CA GLU A 256 1.59 -22.49 -0.03
C GLU A 256 3.02 -22.83 -0.46
N GLU A 257 4.02 -22.70 0.43
CA GLU A 257 5.43 -22.91 0.09
C GLU A 257 6.05 -24.16 0.74
N ASN A 258 5.36 -24.88 1.66
CA ASN A 258 5.92 -25.99 2.46
C ASN A 258 7.34 -25.70 3.02
N ARG A 259 7.65 -24.41 3.25
CA ARG A 259 8.96 -23.90 3.65
C ARG A 259 8.77 -22.78 4.67
N LYS A 260 9.78 -22.59 5.53
CA LYS A 260 9.84 -21.47 6.49
C LYS A 260 9.99 -20.15 5.73
N LEU A 261 9.40 -19.08 6.26
CA LEU A 261 9.46 -17.75 5.64
C LEU A 261 10.92 -17.26 5.59
N GLU A 262 11.39 -16.89 4.40
CA GLU A 262 12.74 -16.37 4.22
C GLU A 262 12.93 -15.02 4.94
N GLU A 263 14.10 -14.79 5.52
CA GLU A 263 14.45 -13.56 6.25
C GLU A 263 14.35 -12.28 5.40
N ARG A 264 14.37 -12.41 4.06
CA ARG A 264 14.17 -11.28 3.12
C ARG A 264 12.70 -10.96 2.85
N LYS A 265 11.81 -11.90 3.15
CA LYS A 265 10.35 -11.78 3.00
C LYS A 265 9.66 -11.39 4.32
N LEU A 266 10.36 -11.52 5.46
CA LEU A 266 9.98 -11.01 6.78
C LEU A 266 10.10 -9.48 6.84
#